data_AF-A0A7X4JLG0-F1
#
_entry.id   AF-A0A7X4JLG0-F1
#
_cell.length_a   1.000
_cell.length_b   1.000
_cell.length_c   1.000
_cell.angle_alpha   90.00
_cell.angle_beta   90.00
_cell.angle_gamma   90.00
#
_symmetry.space_group_name_H-M   'P 1'
#
loop_
_entity.id
_entity.type
_entity.pdbx_description
1 polymer ?
#
loop_
_entity_poly.entity_id
_entity_poly.type
_entity_poly.pdbx_seq_one_letter_code
_entity_poly.pdbx_strand_id
1 'polypeptide(L)'
;MSHIQTVKIHDVEDGEIYTAKIQKNGKRWMGWIQEHPKVKCEADTQDALLETLENTLYQVLEADWQAWDKQLEEDVKAGKLDAIVERVGADFHAGKCEDLAVFISKNAIEKRV
;
A
#
# COMPACT_ATOMS: atom_id res chain seq x y z
N MET A 1 0.52 -9.29 -33.14
CA MET A 1 0.84 -8.44 -31.97
C MET A 1 -0.17 -8.77 -30.89
N SER A 2 0.28 -9.38 -29.80
CA SER A 2 -0.59 -9.76 -28.69
C SER A 2 -1.04 -8.49 -27.97
N HIS A 3 -2.31 -8.12 -28.08
CA HIS A 3 -2.83 -6.91 -27.46
C HIS A 3 -3.02 -7.16 -25.96
N ILE A 4 -2.35 -6.36 -25.13
CA ILE A 4 -2.58 -6.34 -23.69
C ILE A 4 -3.74 -5.38 -23.45
N GLN A 5 -4.82 -5.88 -22.86
CA GLN A 5 -5.94 -5.08 -22.42
C GLN A 5 -5.74 -4.69 -20.95
N THR A 6 -6.21 -3.51 -20.59
CA THR A 6 -6.15 -3.01 -19.22
C THR A 6 -7.57 -2.91 -18.68
N VAL A 7 -7.83 -3.56 -17.55
CA VAL A 7 -9.12 -3.56 -16.86
C VAL A 7 -8.92 -2.95 -15.48
N LYS A 8 -9.88 -2.13 -15.05
CA LYS A 8 -9.90 -1.54 -13.70
C LYS A 8 -10.75 -2.43 -12.80
N ILE A 9 -10.18 -2.86 -11.69
CA ILE A 9 -10.88 -3.63 -10.65
C ILE A 9 -11.04 -2.69 -9.46
N HIS A 10 -12.27 -2.50 -9.02
CA HIS A 10 -12.57 -1.72 -7.82
C HIS A 10 -12.62 -2.66 -6.65
N ASP A 11 -11.82 -2.38 -5.63
CA ASP A 11 -12.03 -2.95 -4.33
C ASP A 11 -13.19 -2.20 -3.65
N VAL A 12 -14.23 -2.94 -3.28
CA VAL A 12 -15.42 -2.37 -2.65
C VAL A 12 -15.20 -2.09 -1.17
N GLU A 13 -14.26 -2.78 -0.50
CA GLU A 13 -14.00 -2.60 0.93
C GLU A 13 -13.15 -1.35 1.19
N ASP A 14 -12.02 -1.18 0.49
CA ASP A 14 -11.11 -0.04 0.70
C ASP A 14 -11.31 1.12 -0.30
N GLY A 15 -12.13 0.92 -1.33
CA GLY A 15 -12.37 1.94 -2.37
C GLY A 15 -11.17 2.19 -3.29
N GLU A 16 -10.17 1.31 -3.26
CA GLU A 16 -8.99 1.40 -4.12
C GLU A 16 -9.26 0.87 -5.54
N ILE A 17 -8.55 1.44 -6.52
CA ILE A 17 -8.67 1.07 -7.93
C ILE A 17 -7.40 0.39 -8.39
N TYR A 18 -7.50 -0.91 -8.67
CA TYR A 18 -6.39 -1.73 -9.15
C TYR A 18 -6.40 -1.83 -10.67
N THR A 19 -5.20 -1.92 -11.27
CA THR A 19 -5.02 -2.00 -12.71
C THR A 19 -4.62 -3.40 -13.12
N ALA A 20 -5.58 -4.19 -13.60
CA ALA A 20 -5.33 -5.51 -14.16
C ALA A 20 -4.89 -5.43 -15.63
N LYS A 21 -3.77 -6.05 -15.98
CA LYS A 21 -3.32 -6.26 -17.35
C LYS A 21 -3.64 -7.67 -17.77
N ILE A 22 -4.44 -7.85 -18.81
CA ILE A 22 -4.82 -9.15 -19.35
C ILE A 22 -4.34 -9.30 -20.79
N GLN A 23 -3.90 -10.51 -21.14
CA GLN A 23 -3.38 -10.84 -22.46
C GLN A 23 -3.89 -12.22 -22.87
N LYS A 24 -4.39 -12.34 -24.10
CA LYS A 24 -4.77 -13.62 -24.68
C LYS A 24 -3.54 -14.36 -25.22
N ASN A 25 -3.28 -15.55 -24.72
CA ASN A 25 -2.20 -16.44 -25.14
C ASN A 25 -2.79 -17.74 -25.74
N GLY A 26 -3.09 -17.70 -27.04
CA GLY A 26 -3.71 -18.81 -27.75
C GLY A 26 -5.15 -19.07 -27.30
N LYS A 27 -5.37 -20.22 -26.64
CA LYS A 27 -6.67 -20.60 -26.07
C LYS A 27 -6.91 -20.10 -24.65
N ARG A 28 -5.86 -19.64 -23.95
CA ARG A 28 -5.94 -19.17 -22.56
C ARG A 28 -5.77 -17.67 -22.46
N TRP A 29 -6.30 -17.11 -21.38
CA TRP A 29 -6.10 -15.74 -20.95
C TRP A 29 -5.13 -15.74 -19.77
N MET A 30 -4.22 -14.76 -19.76
CA MET A 30 -3.28 -14.54 -18.67
C MET A 30 -3.45 -13.12 -18.17
N GLY A 31 -3.53 -12.94 -16.86
CA GLY A 31 -3.74 -11.64 -16.23
C GLY A 31 -2.83 -11.43 -15.04
N TRP A 32 -2.45 -10.18 -14.78
CA TRP A 32 -1.76 -9.78 -13.56
C TRP A 32 -2.14 -8.37 -13.13
N ILE A 33 -2.01 -8.08 -11.83
CA ILE A 33 -2.20 -6.73 -11.29
C ILE A 33 -0.90 -5.94 -11.45
N GLN A 34 -0.99 -4.70 -11.95
CA GLN A 34 0.19 -3.84 -12.16
C GLN A 34 0.84 -3.44 -10.84
N GLU A 35 0.03 -3.17 -9.83
CA GLU A 35 0.43 -2.76 -8.48
C GLU A 35 0.99 -3.96 -7.69
N HIS A 36 0.44 -5.14 -7.90
CA HIS A 36 0.83 -6.40 -7.25
C HIS A 36 1.20 -7.46 -8.31
N PRO A 37 2.41 -7.41 -8.88
CA PRO A 37 2.83 -8.35 -9.94
C PRO A 37 2.92 -9.82 -9.47
N LYS A 38 2.84 -10.05 -8.15
CA LYS A 38 2.73 -11.39 -7.55
C LYS A 38 1.35 -12.02 -7.79
N VAL A 39 0.31 -11.20 -7.95
CA VAL A 39 -1.06 -11.63 -8.28
C VAL A 39 -1.12 -11.86 -9.78
N LYS A 40 -0.93 -13.11 -10.19
CA LYS A 40 -0.96 -13.56 -11.58
C LYS A 40 -1.83 -14.80 -11.70
N CYS A 41 -2.77 -14.77 -12.65
CA CYS A 41 -3.68 -15.87 -12.91
C CYS A 41 -3.73 -16.19 -14.41
N GLU A 42 -4.11 -17.43 -14.74
CA GLU A 42 -4.48 -17.82 -16.09
C GLU A 42 -5.82 -18.56 -16.07
N ALA A 43 -6.66 -18.34 -17.08
CA ALA A 43 -7.95 -19.00 -17.22
C ALA A 43 -8.32 -19.20 -18.69
N ASP A 44 -9.29 -20.08 -18.96
CA ASP A 44 -9.72 -20.36 -20.34
C ASP A 44 -10.62 -19.25 -20.91
N THR A 45 -11.29 -18.46 -20.07
CA THR A 45 -12.14 -17.32 -20.45
C THR A 45 -11.71 -16.04 -19.76
N GLN A 46 -12.09 -14.90 -20.34
CA GLN A 46 -11.78 -13.58 -19.76
C GLN A 46 -12.53 -13.36 -18.44
N ASP A 47 -13.81 -13.72 -18.35
CA ASP A 47 -14.60 -13.55 -17.13
C ASP A 47 -14.05 -14.40 -15.97
N ALA A 48 -13.73 -15.68 -16.23
CA ALA A 48 -13.12 -16.54 -15.21
C ALA A 48 -11.74 -16.03 -14.78
N LEU A 49 -10.98 -15.43 -15.69
CA LEU A 49 -9.71 -14.79 -15.34
C LEU A 49 -9.93 -13.60 -14.39
N LEU A 50 -10.89 -12.72 -14.72
CA LEU A 50 -11.17 -11.54 -13.91
C LEU A 50 -11.65 -11.93 -12.51
N GLU A 51 -12.59 -12.87 -12.41
CA GLU A 51 -13.09 -13.39 -11.13
C GLU A 51 -11.97 -14.02 -10.29
N THR A 52 -11.13 -14.86 -10.91
CA THR A 52 -10.00 -15.49 -10.20
C THR A 52 -8.99 -14.45 -9.72
N LEU A 53 -8.74 -13.43 -10.54
CA LEU A 53 -7.75 -12.40 -10.27
C LEU A 53 -8.24 -11.41 -9.21
N GLU A 54 -9.53 -11.08 -9.19
CA GLU A 54 -10.19 -10.32 -8.11
C GLU A 54 -10.12 -11.09 -6.78
N ASN A 55 -10.53 -12.36 -6.77
CA ASN A 55 -10.45 -13.20 -5.56
C ASN A 55 -9.01 -13.37 -5.05
N THR A 56 -8.04 -13.55 -5.96
CA THR A 56 -6.63 -13.69 -5.59
C THR A 56 -6.06 -12.38 -5.06
N LEU A 57 -6.44 -11.24 -5.65
CA LEU A 57 -6.05 -9.92 -5.16
C LEU A 57 -6.56 -9.72 -3.74
N TYR A 58 -7.84 -9.99 -3.49
CA TYR A 58 -8.45 -9.88 -2.17
C TYR A 58 -7.70 -10.71 -1.11
N GLN A 59 -7.42 -11.98 -1.41
CA GLN A 59 -6.68 -12.85 -0.50
C GLN A 59 -5.26 -12.34 -0.20
N VAL A 60 -4.60 -11.74 -1.18
CA VAL A 60 -3.25 -11.18 -0.99
C VAL A 60 -3.30 -9.92 -0.13
N LEU A 61 -4.25 -9.02 -0.36
CA LEU A 61 -4.44 -7.82 0.45
C LEU A 61 -4.78 -8.17 1.89
N GLU A 62 -5.72 -9.09 2.09
CA GLU A 62 -6.09 -9.58 3.42
C GLU A 62 -4.89 -10.21 4.14
N ALA A 63 -4.09 -11.04 3.46
CA ALA A 63 -2.90 -11.63 4.05
C ALA A 63 -1.84 -10.58 4.42
N ASP A 64 -1.66 -9.55 3.59
CA ASP A 64 -0.73 -8.44 3.87
C ASP A 64 -1.21 -7.63 5.10
N TRP A 65 -2.52 -7.35 5.22
CA TRP A 65 -3.08 -6.69 6.40
C TRP A 65 -2.94 -7.52 7.67
N GLN A 66 -3.27 -8.80 7.64
CA GLN A 66 -3.11 -9.69 8.79
C GLN A 66 -1.65 -9.78 9.23
N ALA A 67 -0.71 -9.77 8.29
CA ALA A 67 0.72 -9.75 8.59
C ALA A 67 1.14 -8.42 9.25
N TRP A 68 0.60 -7.29 8.78
CA TRP A 68 0.86 -5.98 9.37
C TRP A 68 0.29 -5.86 10.78
N ASP A 69 -0.93 -6.34 11.00
CA ASP A 69 -1.58 -6.33 12.32
C ASP A 69 -0.76 -7.12 13.34
N LYS A 70 -0.35 -8.34 12.97
CA LYS A 70 0.52 -9.16 13.83
C LYS A 70 1.85 -8.47 14.16
N GLN A 71 2.51 -7.88 13.15
CA GLN A 71 3.78 -7.17 13.38
C GLN A 71 3.59 -5.96 14.29
N LEU A 72 2.48 -5.24 14.14
CA LEU A 72 2.14 -4.10 14.98
C LEU A 72 1.95 -4.54 16.43
N GLU A 73 1.21 -5.61 16.68
CA GLU A 73 1.06 -6.17 18.03
C GLU A 73 2.39 -6.56 18.64
N GLU A 74 3.26 -7.21 17.87
CA GLU A 74 4.61 -7.60 18.32
C GLU A 74 5.46 -6.37 18.66
N ASP A 75 5.38 -5.32 17.85
CA ASP A 75 6.13 -4.07 18.05
C ASP A 75 5.63 -3.28 19.25
N VAL A 76 4.32 -3.29 19.49
CA VAL A 76 3.68 -2.76 20.70
C VAL A 76 4.15 -3.55 21.93
N LYS A 77 4.09 -4.89 21.88
CA LYS A 77 4.56 -5.75 22.99
C LYS A 77 6.07 -5.60 23.25
N ALA A 78 6.85 -5.38 22.21
CA ALA A 78 8.29 -5.14 22.31
C ALA A 78 8.64 -3.73 22.82
N GLY A 79 7.65 -2.86 23.05
CA GLY A 79 7.87 -1.49 23.53
C GLY A 79 8.64 -0.62 22.53
N LYS A 80 8.67 -0.99 21.24
CA LYS A 80 9.39 -0.20 20.22
C LYS A 80 8.80 1.20 20.09
N LEU A 81 7.47 1.31 20.21
CA LEU A 81 6.79 2.59 20.21
C LEU A 81 7.15 3.43 21.43
N ASP A 82 7.20 2.82 22.63
CA ASP A 82 7.62 3.51 23.85
C ASP A 82 9.06 4.04 23.73
N ALA A 83 9.98 3.21 23.22
CA ALA A 83 11.37 3.61 22.97
C ALA A 83 11.49 4.76 21.96
N ILE A 84 10.63 4.79 20.94
CA ILE A 84 10.57 5.90 19.98
C ILE A 84 10.06 7.17 20.67
N VAL A 85 9.00 7.07 21.49
CA VAL A 85 8.44 8.21 22.22
C VAL A 85 9.46 8.80 23.19
N GLU A 86 10.15 7.95 23.96
CA GLU A 86 11.21 8.40 24.87
C GLU A 86 12.34 9.11 24.13
N ARG A 87 12.78 8.56 22.98
CA ARG A 87 13.81 9.20 22.15
C ARG A 87 13.35 10.55 21.60
N VAL A 88 12.13 10.62 21.06
CA VAL A 88 11.58 11.88 20.52
C VAL A 88 11.43 12.92 21.62
N GLY A 89 10.98 12.52 22.81
CA GLY A 89 10.93 13.38 23.98
C GLY A 89 12.32 13.90 24.36
N ALA A 90 13.32 13.02 24.41
CA ALA A 90 14.70 13.40 24.72
C ALA A 90 15.29 14.37 23.69
N ASP A 91 15.07 14.14 22.39
CA ASP A 91 15.56 15.03 21.33
C ASP A 91 14.83 16.38 21.32
N PHE A 92 13.54 16.41 21.66
CA PHE A 92 12.78 17.65 21.88
C PHE A 92 13.33 18.44 23.08
N HIS A 93 13.56 17.77 24.22
CA HIS A 93 14.16 18.41 25.40
C HIS A 93 15.61 18.85 25.18
N ALA A 94 16.35 18.18 24.31
CA ALA A 94 17.70 18.57 23.90
C ALA A 94 17.71 19.70 22.86
N GLY A 95 16.54 20.20 22.42
CA GLY A 95 16.43 21.27 21.42
C GLY A 95 16.84 20.85 20.01
N LYS A 96 16.95 19.54 19.74
CA LYS A 96 17.25 19.00 18.40
C LYS A 96 16.02 18.92 17.51
N CYS A 97 14.83 19.02 18.12
CA CYS A 97 13.57 19.14 17.43
C CYS A 97 12.92 20.44 17.87
N GLU A 98 12.43 21.24 16.92
CA GLU A 98 11.59 22.40 17.23
C GLU A 98 10.16 22.17 16.75
N ASP A 99 9.23 22.84 17.41
CA ASP A 99 7.82 22.80 17.04
C ASP A 99 7.62 23.37 15.63
N LEU A 100 6.89 22.65 14.78
CA LEU A 100 6.69 23.03 13.38
C LEU A 100 5.93 24.35 13.25
N ALA A 101 4.98 24.65 14.14
CA ALA A 101 4.26 25.92 14.13
C ALA A 101 5.19 27.08 14.55
N VAL A 102 6.09 26.85 15.51
CA VAL A 102 7.13 27.80 15.89
C VAL A 102 8.12 28.04 14.74
N PHE A 103 8.56 26.99 14.05
CA PHE A 103 9.47 27.06 12.91
C PHE A 103 8.88 27.86 11.74
N ILE A 104 7.62 27.57 11.41
CA ILE A 104 6.91 28.27 10.33
C ILE A 104 6.69 29.74 10.71
N SER A 105 6.34 30.02 11.97
CA SER A 105 6.16 31.40 12.45
C SER A 105 7.45 32.22 12.36
N LYS A 106 8.58 31.69 12.85
CA LYS A 106 9.90 32.36 12.76
C LYS A 106 10.30 32.63 11.31
N ASN A 107 10.21 31.63 10.42
CA ASN A 107 10.57 31.77 9.01
C ASN A 107 9.61 32.69 8.24
N ALA A 108 8.33 32.73 8.61
CA ALA A 108 7.36 33.65 8.02
C ALA A 108 7.62 35.11 8.42
N ILE A 109 8.18 35.33 9.61
CA ILE A 109 8.62 36.65 10.07
C ILE A 109 9.95 37.04 9.40
N GLU A 110 10.91 36.12 9.28
CA GLU A 110 12.21 36.38 8.62
C GLU A 110 12.09 36.65 7.11
N LYS A 111 11.12 36.04 6.40
CA LYS A 111 10.87 36.32 4.98
C LYS A 111 10.10 37.62 4.71
N ARG A 112 9.68 38.35 5.75
CA ARG A 112 8.97 39.64 5.65
C ARG A 112 9.87 40.86 5.93
N VAL A 113 11.16 40.64 6.19
CA VAL A 113 12.21 41.69 6.29
C VAL A 113 13.04 41.67 5.03
#